data_AF-A0A8E0QVN6-F1
#
_entry.id   AF-A0A8E0QVN6-F1
#
_cell.length_a   1.000
_cell.length_b   1.000
_cell.length_c   1.000
_cell.angle_alpha   90.00
_cell.angle_beta   90.00
_cell.angle_gamma   90.00
#
_symmetry.space_group_name_H-M   'P 1'
#
loop_
_entity.id
_entity.type
_entity.pdbx_description
1 polymer ?
#
loop_
_entity_poly.entity_id
_entity_poly.type
_entity_poly.pdbx_seq_one_letter_code
_entity_poly.pdbx_strand_id
1 'polypeptide(L)'
;MRATAFALLTALSASLVHAQGYSKECSNIYLNEGWLVATCPTDGDNGSITSSVYLPNKIANINAVLEWTVEYRSLLELLQGLLAHQQRVNTAMLVQRFTISVQKHNIKSRQGPQTYVDISTNSLAEEHIANYEGHLLSNLTGAVTTVPADSSHPVPSDFEMELELSTLNNSCAKYGGTITLNRPTSCYYLNIGVEYSWACGNSVNNHGWEIVGYSDKDCKSAPVATFTQENQGTCLTFSTGVKGFSMTPLWNAD
;
A
#
# COMPACT_ATOMS: atom_id res chain seq x y z
N MET A 1 -33.51 21.99 -50.76
CA MET A 1 -33.31 20.79 -49.92
C MET A 1 -32.56 21.23 -48.67
N ARG A 2 -33.24 21.29 -47.51
CA ARG A 2 -32.64 21.67 -46.22
C ARG A 2 -32.32 20.38 -45.48
N ALA A 3 -31.04 20.12 -45.25
CA ALA A 3 -30.57 19.02 -44.41
C ALA A 3 -30.55 19.52 -42.96
N THR A 4 -31.41 18.95 -42.12
CA THR A 4 -31.36 19.09 -40.66
C THR A 4 -30.36 18.08 -40.11
N ALA A 5 -29.23 18.57 -39.59
CA ALA A 5 -28.30 17.77 -38.80
C ALA A 5 -28.85 17.61 -37.38
N PHE A 6 -29.18 16.38 -37.00
CA PHE A 6 -29.42 16.00 -35.60
C PHE A 6 -28.06 15.72 -34.96
N ALA A 7 -27.63 16.59 -34.05
CA ALA A 7 -26.51 16.31 -33.17
C ALA A 7 -27.01 15.42 -32.02
N LEU A 8 -26.53 14.18 -31.98
CA LEU A 8 -26.75 13.25 -30.86
C LEU A 8 -25.85 13.70 -29.70
N LEU A 9 -26.44 14.26 -28.64
CA LEU A 9 -25.74 14.44 -27.37
C LEU A 9 -25.66 13.08 -26.67
N THR A 10 -24.51 12.41 -26.73
CA THR A 10 -24.18 11.30 -25.82
C THR A 10 -23.88 11.91 -24.46
N ALA A 11 -24.87 11.88 -23.55
CA ALA A 11 -24.65 12.16 -22.15
C ALA A 11 -23.75 11.06 -21.59
N LEU A 12 -22.46 11.36 -21.35
CA LEU A 12 -21.66 10.59 -20.41
C LEU A 12 -22.28 10.83 -19.03
N SER A 13 -23.11 9.89 -18.59
CA SER A 13 -23.46 9.74 -17.18
C SER A 13 -22.20 9.29 -16.45
N ALA A 14 -21.35 10.26 -16.09
CA ALA A 14 -20.43 10.08 -14.99
C ALA A 14 -21.31 9.91 -13.75
N SER A 15 -21.46 8.67 -13.30
CA SER A 15 -21.97 8.35 -11.98
C SER A 15 -21.02 9.01 -10.98
N LEU A 16 -21.36 10.24 -10.58
CA LEU A 16 -20.80 10.88 -9.39
C LEU A 16 -21.32 10.08 -8.20
N VAL A 17 -20.72 8.91 -7.97
CA VAL A 17 -20.85 8.16 -6.74
C VAL A 17 -20.20 9.05 -5.68
N HIS A 18 -21.02 9.85 -4.98
CA HIS A 18 -20.62 10.33 -3.67
C HIS A 18 -20.29 9.08 -2.88
N ALA A 19 -19.08 9.00 -2.32
CA ALA A 19 -18.68 7.92 -1.44
C ALA A 19 -19.78 7.72 -0.38
N GLN A 20 -20.63 6.72 -0.58
CA GLN A 20 -21.49 6.21 0.46
C GLN A 20 -20.64 5.16 1.12
N GLY A 21 -20.16 5.46 2.33
CA GLY A 21 -19.17 4.67 3.04
C GLY A 21 -19.34 3.16 2.90
N TYR A 22 -18.23 2.44 2.85
CA TYR A 22 -18.18 1.01 2.58
C TYR A 22 -18.83 0.11 3.66
N SER A 23 -18.97 0.60 4.90
CA SER A 23 -19.29 -0.24 6.06
C SER A 23 -20.68 -0.89 6.02
N LYS A 24 -21.64 -0.27 5.32
CA LYS A 24 -23.02 -0.75 5.23
C LYS A 24 -23.22 -1.82 4.17
N GLU A 25 -22.37 -1.82 3.16
CA GLU A 25 -22.50 -2.69 1.98
C GLU A 25 -21.48 -3.83 2.02
N CYS A 26 -20.29 -3.56 2.55
CA CYS A 26 -19.22 -4.54 2.61
C CYS A 26 -19.29 -5.41 3.87
N SER A 27 -18.66 -6.57 3.79
CA SER A 27 -18.54 -7.56 4.85
C SER A 27 -17.07 -7.89 5.10
N ASN A 28 -16.78 -8.70 6.14
CA ASN A 28 -15.41 -9.10 6.50
C ASN A 28 -14.45 -7.91 6.62
N ILE A 29 -14.92 -6.82 7.22
CA ILE A 29 -14.13 -5.60 7.39
C ILE A 29 -13.14 -5.82 8.53
N TYR A 30 -11.85 -5.64 8.25
CA TYR A 30 -10.80 -5.67 9.26
C TYR A 30 -9.65 -4.75 8.87
N LEU A 31 -8.77 -4.50 9.84
CA LEU A 31 -7.54 -3.76 9.63
C LEU A 31 -6.37 -4.63 10.05
N ASN A 32 -5.41 -4.82 9.16
CA ASN A 32 -4.18 -5.56 9.44
C ASN A 32 -2.99 -4.78 8.88
N GLU A 33 -1.95 -4.52 9.69
CA GLU A 33 -0.72 -3.83 9.25
C GLU A 33 -0.92 -2.49 8.49
N GLY A 34 -2.01 -1.78 8.79
CA GLY A 34 -2.37 -0.52 8.11
C GLY A 34 -3.23 -0.70 6.85
N TRP A 35 -3.54 -1.93 6.45
CA TRP A 35 -4.44 -2.26 5.35
C TRP A 35 -5.87 -2.47 5.84
N LEU A 36 -6.76 -1.56 5.47
CA LEU A 36 -8.20 -1.74 5.63
C LEU A 36 -8.66 -2.72 4.56
N VAL A 37 -9.13 -3.89 4.96
CA VAL A 37 -9.60 -4.94 4.06
C VAL A 37 -11.11 -5.09 4.20
N ALA A 38 -11.80 -5.25 3.09
CA ALA A 38 -13.23 -5.55 3.07
C ALA A 38 -13.60 -6.42 1.86
N THR A 39 -14.67 -7.20 1.99
CA THR A 39 -15.33 -7.92 0.89
C THR A 39 -16.60 -7.17 0.51
N CYS A 40 -16.62 -6.54 -0.66
CA CYS A 40 -17.71 -5.67 -1.10
C CYS A 40 -18.49 -6.29 -2.27
N PRO A 41 -19.82 -6.08 -2.35
CA PRO A 41 -20.63 -6.59 -3.45
C PRO A 41 -20.36 -5.85 -4.76
N THR A 42 -20.47 -6.57 -5.88
CA THR A 42 -20.47 -5.98 -7.24
C THR A 42 -21.90 -5.65 -7.68
N ASP A 43 -22.07 -4.64 -8.53
CA ASP A 43 -23.39 -4.13 -8.93
C ASP A 43 -24.19 -5.07 -9.86
N GLY A 44 -23.54 -6.09 -10.44
CA GLY A 44 -24.09 -6.87 -11.56
C GLY A 44 -24.59 -8.29 -11.27
N ASP A 45 -23.97 -9.05 -10.35
CA ASP A 45 -24.05 -10.53 -10.40
C ASP A 45 -24.09 -11.26 -9.04
N ASN A 46 -24.49 -10.61 -7.93
CA ASN A 46 -24.25 -11.13 -6.56
C ASN A 46 -22.77 -11.50 -6.31
N GLY A 47 -21.86 -10.98 -7.14
CA GLY A 47 -20.43 -11.14 -6.98
C GLY A 47 -19.95 -10.34 -5.79
N SER A 48 -18.77 -10.68 -5.29
CA SER A 48 -18.09 -9.86 -4.31
C SER A 48 -16.59 -9.91 -4.54
N ILE A 49 -15.93 -8.79 -4.26
CA ILE A 49 -14.49 -8.64 -4.40
C ILE A 49 -13.93 -8.32 -3.03
N THR A 50 -12.87 -9.04 -2.64
CA THR A 50 -12.07 -8.67 -1.48
C THR A 50 -10.95 -7.77 -1.95
N SER A 51 -10.87 -6.58 -1.38
CA SER A 51 -9.91 -5.54 -1.74
C SER A 51 -9.43 -4.81 -0.49
N SER A 52 -8.40 -3.98 -0.63
CA SER A 52 -7.80 -3.30 0.51
C SER A 52 -7.34 -1.88 0.23
N VAL A 53 -7.34 -1.06 1.27
CA VAL A 53 -6.83 0.31 1.22
C VAL A 53 -5.68 0.49 2.22
N TYR A 54 -4.53 0.98 1.77
CA TYR A 54 -3.39 1.28 2.64
C TYR A 54 -3.57 2.62 3.36
N LEU A 55 -4.14 2.60 4.57
CA LEU A 55 -4.46 3.82 5.32
C LEU A 55 -3.25 4.71 5.65
N PRO A 56 -2.04 4.20 5.98
CA PRO A 56 -0.93 5.07 6.38
C PRO A 56 -0.45 6.08 5.32
N ASN A 57 -0.83 5.91 4.04
CA ASN A 57 -0.57 6.91 3.00
C ASN A 57 -1.73 7.92 2.80
N LYS A 58 -2.83 7.76 3.55
CA LYS A 58 -4.08 8.51 3.44
C LYS A 58 -4.41 9.32 4.70
N ILE A 59 -4.05 8.82 5.88
CA ILE A 59 -4.32 9.46 7.17
C ILE A 59 -3.03 9.85 7.90
N ALA A 60 -3.06 10.97 8.63
CA ALA A 60 -2.00 11.40 9.53
C ALA A 60 -2.53 11.58 10.96
N ASN A 61 -1.63 11.45 11.93
CA ASN A 61 -1.92 11.81 13.31
C ASN A 61 -1.43 13.24 13.56
N ILE A 62 -2.38 14.16 13.75
CA ILE A 62 -2.13 15.55 14.09
C ILE A 62 -2.68 15.76 15.49
N ASN A 63 -1.79 15.96 16.47
CA ASN A 63 -2.16 16.20 17.87
C ASN A 63 -3.06 15.12 18.50
N ALA A 64 -2.77 13.83 18.23
CA ALA A 64 -3.57 12.68 18.67
C ALA A 64 -4.97 12.59 18.04
N VAL A 65 -5.21 13.32 16.94
CA VAL A 65 -6.41 13.22 16.10
C VAL A 65 -6.01 12.65 14.75
N LEU A 66 -6.76 11.65 14.27
CA LEU A 66 -6.58 11.13 12.93
C LEU A 66 -7.28 12.03 11.93
N GLU A 67 -6.52 12.54 10.97
CA GLU A 67 -7.00 13.44 9.93
C GLU A 67 -6.62 12.92 8.54
N TRP A 68 -7.48 13.15 7.55
CA TRP A 68 -7.19 12.85 6.16
C TRP A 68 -6.14 13.78 5.61
N THR A 69 -5.23 13.22 4.80
CA THR A 69 -4.17 14.01 4.20
C THR A 69 -4.02 13.71 2.72
N VAL A 70 -4.23 14.75 1.92
CA VAL A 70 -4.03 14.70 0.47
C VAL A 70 -2.58 15.00 0.07
N GLU A 71 -1.77 15.56 0.98
CA GLU A 71 -0.47 16.19 0.64
C GLU A 71 0.70 15.92 1.63
N TYR A 72 0.89 14.70 2.15
CA TYR A 72 2.16 14.35 2.84
C TYR A 72 3.10 13.45 2.04
N ARG A 73 2.80 13.12 0.78
CA ARG A 73 3.72 12.33 -0.09
C ARG A 73 5.09 13.01 -0.26
N SER A 74 5.14 14.34 -0.34
CA SER A 74 6.39 15.08 -0.49
C SER A 74 7.15 15.27 0.84
N LEU A 75 6.43 15.55 1.93
CA LEU A 75 7.05 15.83 3.23
C LEU A 75 7.53 14.57 3.95
N LEU A 76 6.89 13.41 3.79
CA LEU A 76 7.35 12.17 4.41
C LEU A 76 8.59 11.59 3.70
N GLU A 77 8.69 11.72 2.38
CA GLU A 77 9.91 11.40 1.62
C GLU A 77 11.05 12.37 1.96
N LEU A 78 10.75 13.67 2.12
CA LEU A 78 11.71 14.66 2.61
C LEU A 78 12.15 14.40 4.08
N LEU A 79 11.24 14.01 4.97
CA LEU A 79 11.54 13.69 6.36
C LEU A 79 12.30 12.37 6.51
N GLN A 80 11.97 11.33 5.73
CA GLN A 80 12.76 10.08 5.70
C GLN A 80 14.18 10.33 5.16
N GLY A 81 14.34 11.27 4.21
CA GLY A 81 15.65 11.77 3.77
C GLY A 81 16.41 12.60 4.84
N LEU A 82 15.71 13.40 5.64
CA LEU A 82 16.30 14.23 6.71
C LEU A 82 16.62 13.44 7.98
N LEU A 83 15.83 12.43 8.32
CA LEU A 83 16.05 11.56 9.49
C LEU A 83 17.22 10.59 9.30
N ALA A 84 17.61 10.29 8.06
CA ALA A 84 18.85 9.58 7.76
C ALA A 84 20.12 10.39 8.13
N HIS A 85 20.00 11.70 8.39
CA HIS A 85 21.13 12.59 8.70
C HIS A 85 21.37 12.82 10.20
N GLN A 86 20.52 12.29 11.09
CA GLN A 86 20.63 12.46 12.55
C GLN A 86 20.60 11.09 13.26
N GLN A 87 21.54 10.21 12.94
CA GLN A 87 21.86 9.06 13.81
C GLN A 87 22.56 9.56 15.09
N ARG A 88 21.78 10.14 16.02
CA ARG A 88 22.14 10.27 17.45
C ARG A 88 21.02 10.74 18.37
N VAL A 89 19.76 10.58 17.98
CA VAL A 89 18.63 10.74 18.90
C VAL A 89 17.94 9.38 18.99
N ASN A 90 17.76 8.88 20.22
CA ASN A 90 17.08 7.63 20.53
C ASN A 90 15.89 7.40 19.59
N THR A 91 15.98 6.36 18.76
CA THR A 91 14.99 5.90 17.75
C THR A 91 13.67 5.39 18.37
N ALA A 92 13.33 5.86 19.56
CA ALA A 92 12.12 5.50 20.30
C ALA A 92 11.03 6.59 20.27
N MET A 93 11.21 7.69 19.52
CA MET A 93 10.34 8.86 19.69
C MET A 93 10.14 9.66 18.39
N LEU A 94 9.65 9.03 17.32
CA LEU A 94 8.98 9.71 16.17
C LEU A 94 8.41 8.77 15.11
N VAL A 95 8.40 7.46 15.37
CA VAL A 95 7.39 6.57 14.82
C VAL A 95 6.53 6.19 16.02
N GLN A 96 5.46 6.94 16.29
CA GLN A 96 4.40 6.32 17.09
C GLN A 96 3.90 5.15 16.23
N ARG A 97 4.39 3.96 16.52
CA ARG A 97 3.76 2.70 16.11
C ARG A 97 2.39 2.72 16.76
N PHE A 98 1.40 3.28 16.08
CA PHE A 98 0.02 3.03 16.45
C PHE A 98 -0.35 1.68 15.87
N THR A 99 -0.50 0.71 16.76
CA THR A 99 -1.33 -0.44 16.48
C THR A 99 -2.75 0.08 16.33
N ILE A 100 -3.24 0.19 15.10
CA ILE A 100 -4.66 0.45 14.90
C ILE A 100 -5.36 -0.90 15.11
N SER A 101 -6.02 -1.05 16.25
CA SER A 101 -6.69 -2.29 16.65
C SER A 101 -8.19 -2.16 16.39
N VAL A 102 -8.76 -3.05 15.57
CA VAL A 102 -10.22 -3.24 15.46
C VAL A 102 -10.65 -4.18 16.58
N GLN A 103 -11.41 -3.69 17.57
CA GLN A 103 -12.03 -4.58 18.54
C GLN A 103 -13.36 -5.10 18.01
N LYS A 104 -13.44 -6.42 17.80
CA LYS A 104 -14.71 -7.14 17.86
C LYS A 104 -15.22 -7.01 19.30
N HIS A 105 -16.39 -6.40 19.49
CA HIS A 105 -16.97 -6.04 20.80
C HIS A 105 -16.84 -7.17 21.85
N ASN A 106 -15.85 -7.04 22.74
CA ASN A 106 -15.83 -7.43 24.16
C ASN A 106 -14.36 -7.43 24.64
N ILE A 107 -13.99 -6.55 25.57
CA ILE A 107 -13.25 -6.87 26.81
C ILE A 107 -13.00 -5.58 27.62
N LYS A 108 -13.31 -5.66 28.91
CA LYS A 108 -12.88 -4.72 29.96
C LYS A 108 -11.37 -4.87 30.19
N SER A 109 -10.56 -3.83 29.94
CA SER A 109 -9.15 -3.81 30.32
C SER A 109 -8.79 -2.54 31.11
N ARG A 110 -7.99 -2.72 32.16
CA ARG A 110 -7.43 -1.68 33.03
C ARG A 110 -6.02 -1.35 32.54
N GLN A 111 -5.87 -0.33 31.72
CA GLN A 111 -4.63 0.41 31.48
C GLN A 111 -5.01 1.86 31.12
N GLY A 112 -4.12 2.82 31.39
CA GLY A 112 -4.38 4.28 31.28
C GLY A 112 -4.94 4.73 29.92
N PRO A 113 -5.32 6.02 29.76
CA PRO A 113 -6.10 6.49 28.63
C PRO A 113 -5.36 6.27 27.30
N GLN A 114 -5.66 5.14 26.66
CA GLN A 114 -5.34 4.83 25.29
C GLN A 114 -6.56 5.23 24.48
N THR A 115 -6.44 6.25 23.64
CA THR A 115 -7.51 6.63 22.71
C THR A 115 -7.54 5.58 21.60
N TYR A 116 -8.44 4.61 21.72
CA TYR A 116 -8.70 3.64 20.66
C TYR A 116 -9.60 4.30 19.61
N VAL A 117 -9.12 4.39 18.36
CA VAL A 117 -9.94 4.83 17.23
C VAL A 117 -10.28 3.60 16.40
N ASP A 118 -11.55 3.18 16.45
CA ASP A 118 -12.05 2.11 15.59
C ASP A 118 -12.32 2.69 14.20
N ILE A 119 -11.32 2.63 13.31
CA ILE A 119 -11.43 3.15 11.94
C ILE A 119 -12.41 2.32 11.10
N SER A 120 -12.66 1.05 11.45
CA SER A 120 -13.55 0.18 10.67
C SER A 120 -15.01 0.62 10.68
N THR A 121 -15.41 1.40 11.70
CA THR A 121 -16.76 1.93 11.90
C THR A 121 -16.80 3.46 12.04
N ASN A 122 -15.65 4.15 11.88
CA ASN A 122 -15.60 5.59 12.07
C ASN A 122 -16.10 6.34 10.84
N SER A 123 -16.95 7.33 11.07
CA SER A 123 -17.38 8.35 10.10
C SER A 123 -16.25 8.96 9.27
N LEU A 124 -15.02 8.98 9.80
CA LEU A 124 -13.83 9.43 9.07
C LEU A 124 -13.55 8.56 7.85
N ALA A 125 -13.46 7.22 8.00
CA ALA A 125 -13.12 6.32 6.89
C ALA A 125 -14.17 6.36 5.77
N GLU A 126 -15.45 6.49 6.15
CA GLU A 126 -16.59 6.50 5.25
C GLU A 126 -16.71 7.77 4.39
N GLU A 127 -16.02 8.86 4.75
CA GLU A 127 -16.03 10.10 3.96
C GLU A 127 -15.28 9.94 2.63
N HIS A 128 -14.18 9.19 2.66
CA HIS A 128 -13.23 9.13 1.56
C HIS A 128 -12.88 7.74 1.08
N ILE A 129 -13.46 6.69 1.66
CA ILE A 129 -13.35 5.31 1.19
C ILE A 129 -14.76 4.75 1.00
N ALA A 130 -15.02 4.16 -0.17
CA ALA A 130 -16.31 3.56 -0.49
C ALA A 130 -16.14 2.32 -1.37
N ASN A 131 -17.25 1.61 -1.56
CA ASN A 131 -17.38 0.53 -2.52
C ASN A 131 -17.61 1.11 -3.92
N TYR A 132 -16.78 0.73 -4.87
CA TYR A 132 -16.92 1.04 -6.30
C TYR A 132 -16.91 -0.26 -7.09
N GLU A 133 -18.09 -0.76 -7.45
CA GLU A 133 -18.25 -2.03 -8.19
C GLU A 133 -17.51 -3.23 -7.53
N GLY A 134 -17.48 -3.29 -6.20
CA GLY A 134 -16.77 -4.31 -5.42
C GLY A 134 -15.37 -3.91 -4.95
N HIS A 135 -14.80 -2.82 -5.48
CA HIS A 135 -13.49 -2.33 -5.11
C HIS A 135 -13.57 -1.30 -3.99
N LEU A 136 -12.79 -1.51 -2.93
CA LEU A 136 -12.59 -0.55 -1.87
C LEU A 136 -11.57 0.49 -2.35
N LEU A 137 -12.04 1.69 -2.70
CA LEU A 137 -11.18 2.75 -3.26
C LEU A 137 -11.33 4.04 -2.48
N SER A 138 -10.25 4.83 -2.45
CA SER A 138 -10.24 6.16 -1.89
C SER A 138 -10.41 7.26 -2.94
N ASN A 139 -11.20 8.28 -2.62
CA ASN A 139 -11.39 9.49 -3.44
C ASN A 139 -10.57 10.70 -2.94
N LEU A 140 -9.60 10.51 -2.05
CA LEU A 140 -8.82 11.61 -1.46
C LEU A 140 -8.06 12.43 -2.51
N THR A 141 -7.56 11.80 -3.56
CA THR A 141 -6.81 12.46 -4.63
C THR A 141 -7.70 13.04 -5.73
N GLY A 142 -9.02 12.88 -5.62
CA GLY A 142 -10.00 13.29 -6.60
C GLY A 142 -11.13 12.28 -6.77
N ALA A 143 -12.14 12.63 -7.57
CA ALA A 143 -13.24 11.72 -7.86
C ALA A 143 -12.71 10.45 -8.55
N VAL A 144 -13.19 9.29 -8.08
CA VAL A 144 -12.93 8.00 -8.74
C VAL A 144 -13.72 7.99 -10.05
N THR A 145 -13.04 8.15 -11.18
CA THR A 145 -13.66 8.17 -12.52
C THR A 145 -13.57 6.83 -13.25
N THR A 146 -12.72 5.92 -12.75
CA THR A 146 -12.45 4.61 -13.35
C THR A 146 -12.20 3.60 -12.25
N VAL A 147 -12.92 2.49 -12.27
CA VAL A 147 -12.66 1.34 -11.39
C VAL A 147 -11.53 0.50 -12.00
N PRO A 148 -10.50 0.10 -11.23
CA PRO A 148 -9.46 -0.79 -11.72
C PRO A 148 -10.00 -2.15 -12.19
N ALA A 149 -9.25 -2.83 -13.06
CA ALA A 149 -9.58 -4.20 -13.43
C ALA A 149 -9.34 -5.15 -12.25
N ASP A 150 -10.17 -6.19 -12.14
CA ASP A 150 -10.04 -7.21 -11.10
C ASP A 150 -8.71 -7.94 -11.18
N SER A 151 -8.03 -8.05 -10.04
CA SER A 151 -6.87 -8.91 -9.87
C SER A 151 -7.25 -10.35 -9.61
N SER A 152 -6.47 -11.28 -10.18
CA SER A 152 -6.52 -12.71 -9.85
C SER A 152 -5.78 -13.07 -8.55
N HIS A 153 -4.99 -12.16 -7.98
CA HIS A 153 -4.27 -12.40 -6.74
C HIS A 153 -5.18 -12.12 -5.52
N PRO A 154 -5.31 -13.07 -4.58
CA PRO A 154 -6.09 -12.83 -3.38
C PRO A 154 -5.40 -11.80 -2.48
N VAL A 155 -6.19 -11.11 -1.65
CA VAL A 155 -5.63 -10.28 -0.57
C VAL A 155 -4.84 -11.18 0.39
N PRO A 156 -3.56 -10.89 0.68
CA PRO A 156 -2.75 -11.69 1.58
C PRO A 156 -3.32 -11.71 3.01
N SER A 157 -3.14 -12.84 3.72
CA SER A 157 -3.43 -12.90 5.16
C SER A 157 -2.35 -12.21 6.02
N ASP A 158 -1.16 -12.06 5.45
CA ASP A 158 0.02 -11.40 6.02
C ASP A 158 0.59 -10.48 4.93
N PHE A 159 0.74 -9.20 5.24
CA PHE A 159 1.21 -8.21 4.27
C PHE A 159 2.72 -8.01 4.32
N GLU A 160 3.38 -8.54 5.35
CA GLU A 160 4.81 -8.45 5.55
C GLU A 160 5.56 -9.46 4.69
N MET A 161 6.61 -8.99 4.03
CA MET A 161 7.53 -9.82 3.26
C MET A 161 8.97 -9.38 3.55
N GLU A 162 9.92 -10.27 3.34
CA GLU A 162 11.35 -9.99 3.49
C GLU A 162 12.12 -10.17 2.18
N LEU A 163 12.98 -9.21 1.84
CA LEU A 163 14.02 -9.37 0.82
C LEU A 163 15.33 -9.72 1.53
N GLU A 164 15.85 -10.92 1.30
CA GLU A 164 17.20 -11.27 1.75
C GLU A 164 18.17 -10.98 0.60
N LEU A 165 19.17 -10.14 0.86
CA LEU A 165 20.04 -9.55 -0.16
C LEU A 165 21.51 -9.78 0.18
N SER A 166 22.36 -9.91 -0.84
CA SER A 166 23.82 -10.03 -0.70
C SER A 166 24.54 -9.03 -1.59
N THR A 167 25.63 -8.45 -1.09
CA THR A 167 26.55 -7.62 -1.88
C THR A 167 27.78 -8.38 -2.37
N LEU A 168 28.01 -9.60 -1.88
CA LEU A 168 29.31 -10.27 -1.98
C LEU A 168 29.39 -11.35 -3.05
N ASN A 169 28.28 -12.04 -3.38
CA ASN A 169 28.28 -13.17 -4.30
C ASN A 169 27.00 -13.28 -5.11
N ASN A 170 27.10 -13.63 -6.39
CA ASN A 170 25.95 -13.92 -7.25
C ASN A 170 25.41 -15.34 -7.01
N SER A 171 25.31 -15.79 -5.76
CA SER A 171 24.94 -17.19 -5.45
C SER A 171 23.96 -17.37 -4.30
N CYS A 172 23.55 -16.29 -3.63
CA CYS A 172 22.67 -16.31 -2.45
C CYS A 172 23.10 -17.31 -1.35
N ALA A 173 24.37 -17.71 -1.30
CA ALA A 173 24.85 -18.67 -0.30
C ALA A 173 24.85 -18.08 1.12
N LYS A 174 24.92 -16.75 1.21
CA LYS A 174 24.79 -15.96 2.44
C LYS A 174 24.14 -14.63 2.10
N TYR A 175 23.24 -14.18 2.96
CA TYR A 175 22.66 -12.85 2.89
C TYR A 175 23.39 -11.91 3.84
N GLY A 176 23.63 -10.69 3.37
CA GLY A 176 24.26 -9.61 4.13
C GLY A 176 23.27 -8.57 4.64
N GLY A 177 22.02 -8.59 4.16
CA GLY A 177 20.96 -7.71 4.63
C GLY A 177 19.58 -8.30 4.40
N THR A 178 18.66 -7.97 5.29
CA THR A 178 17.23 -8.29 5.17
C THR A 178 16.46 -6.97 5.17
N ILE A 179 15.55 -6.81 4.21
CA ILE A 179 14.65 -5.66 4.13
C ILE A 179 13.23 -6.16 4.34
N THR A 180 12.61 -5.77 5.45
CA THR A 180 11.21 -6.05 5.74
C THR A 180 10.32 -4.99 5.11
N LEU A 181 9.28 -5.42 4.41
CA LEU A 181 8.49 -4.63 3.49
C LEU A 181 7.01 -4.98 3.64
N ASN A 182 6.14 -3.99 3.82
CA ASN A 182 4.70 -4.21 3.98
C ASN A 182 3.82 -3.06 3.44
N ARG A 183 4.40 -2.17 2.63
CA ARG A 183 3.73 -0.95 2.15
C ARG A 183 4.02 -0.66 0.67
N PRO A 184 3.06 -0.17 -0.11
CA PRO A 184 3.31 0.22 -1.49
C PRO A 184 4.35 1.34 -1.54
N THR A 185 5.36 1.19 -2.38
CA THR A 185 6.47 2.14 -2.47
C THR A 185 6.91 2.29 -3.92
N SER A 186 6.85 3.51 -4.46
CA SER A 186 7.30 3.80 -5.84
C SER A 186 8.80 3.63 -6.01
N CYS A 187 9.59 4.06 -5.02
CA CYS A 187 11.02 3.81 -4.98
C CYS A 187 11.55 3.82 -3.55
N TYR A 188 12.23 2.75 -3.18
CA TYR A 188 12.95 2.59 -1.93
C TYR A 188 14.45 2.46 -2.22
N TYR A 189 15.26 3.24 -1.52
CA TYR A 189 16.72 3.16 -1.55
C TYR A 189 17.25 3.26 -0.12
N LEU A 190 18.16 2.36 0.25
CA LEU A 190 18.75 2.31 1.58
C LEU A 190 19.98 3.22 1.65
N ASN A 191 19.83 4.46 2.10
CA ASN A 191 20.99 5.34 2.26
C ASN A 191 21.80 5.00 3.52
N ILE A 192 22.93 4.30 3.34
CA ILE A 192 23.88 3.95 4.41
C ILE A 192 25.15 4.82 4.41
N GLY A 193 25.14 5.93 3.67
CA GLY A 193 26.28 6.87 3.60
C GLY A 193 27.49 6.39 2.78
N VAL A 194 27.39 5.23 2.14
CA VAL A 194 28.39 4.66 1.23
C VAL A 194 27.73 4.12 -0.03
N GLU A 195 28.46 4.08 -1.14
CA GLU A 195 28.00 3.40 -2.35
C GLU A 195 27.94 1.90 -2.12
N TYR A 196 26.83 1.29 -2.54
CA TYR A 196 26.63 -0.15 -2.50
C TYR A 196 25.82 -0.59 -3.71
N SER A 197 25.83 -1.89 -3.96
CA SER A 197 24.91 -2.55 -4.87
C SER A 197 24.68 -3.96 -4.38
N TRP A 198 23.43 -4.40 -4.40
CA TRP A 198 23.08 -5.80 -4.22
C TRP A 198 23.47 -6.58 -5.47
N ALA A 199 23.98 -7.78 -5.29
CA ALA A 199 24.48 -8.67 -6.33
C ALA A 199 23.51 -9.84 -6.57
N CYS A 200 22.77 -10.23 -5.54
CA CYS A 200 21.68 -11.20 -5.62
C CYS A 200 20.70 -11.04 -4.46
N GLY A 201 19.57 -11.74 -4.54
CA GLY A 201 18.63 -11.86 -3.43
C GLY A 201 17.50 -12.83 -3.71
N ASN A 202 16.68 -13.07 -2.69
CA ASN A 202 15.40 -13.78 -2.78
C ASN A 202 14.33 -12.95 -2.05
N SER A 203 13.07 -13.34 -2.24
CA SER A 203 11.97 -12.90 -1.38
C SER A 203 11.49 -14.05 -0.51
N VAL A 204 11.03 -13.73 0.69
CA VAL A 204 10.41 -14.62 1.68
C VAL A 204 9.08 -14.01 2.13
N ASN A 205 8.08 -14.85 2.37
CA ASN A 205 6.69 -14.47 2.70
C ASN A 205 6.04 -13.49 1.70
N ASN A 206 6.47 -13.49 0.44
CA ASN A 206 5.83 -12.74 -0.62
C ASN A 206 4.52 -13.42 -1.06
N HIS A 207 3.41 -13.00 -0.45
CA HIS A 207 2.07 -13.54 -0.69
C HIS A 207 1.21 -12.74 -1.68
N GLY A 208 1.80 -11.81 -2.42
CA GLY A 208 1.04 -10.99 -3.39
C GLY A 208 1.70 -9.68 -3.78
N TRP A 209 2.99 -9.51 -3.55
CA TRP A 209 3.74 -8.32 -3.94
C TRP A 209 4.53 -8.56 -5.21
N GLU A 210 4.56 -7.56 -6.07
CA GLU A 210 5.59 -7.41 -7.09
C GLU A 210 6.65 -6.45 -6.58
N ILE A 211 7.90 -6.91 -6.55
CA ILE A 211 9.05 -6.10 -6.19
C ILE A 211 9.98 -6.01 -7.39
N VAL A 212 10.22 -4.79 -7.87
CA VAL A 212 11.10 -4.56 -9.01
C VAL A 212 12.40 -3.92 -8.52
N GLY A 213 13.53 -4.53 -8.83
CA GLY A 213 14.87 -4.01 -8.52
C GLY A 213 15.43 -3.17 -9.67
N TYR A 214 16.08 -2.05 -9.34
CA TYR A 214 16.66 -1.08 -10.28
C TYR A 214 18.14 -0.86 -10.00
N SER A 215 18.90 -0.54 -11.04
CA SER A 215 20.35 -0.31 -10.94
C SER A 215 20.73 1.08 -10.40
N ASP A 216 19.77 2.01 -10.37
CA ASP A 216 19.92 3.34 -9.80
C ASP A 216 19.07 3.53 -8.53
N LYS A 217 19.38 4.59 -7.80
CA LYS A 217 18.73 4.94 -6.52
C LYS A 217 17.36 5.62 -6.68
N ASP A 218 17.03 6.08 -7.89
CA ASP A 218 15.81 6.82 -8.18
C ASP A 218 14.75 5.93 -8.88
N CYS A 219 15.04 4.64 -9.05
CA CYS A 219 14.20 3.64 -9.71
C CYS A 219 13.78 4.03 -11.14
N LYS A 220 14.70 4.62 -11.91
CA LYS A 220 14.45 5.10 -13.29
C LYS A 220 15.10 4.25 -14.38
N SER A 221 16.03 3.37 -14.03
CA SER A 221 16.65 2.45 -14.97
C SER A 221 15.64 1.41 -15.45
N ALA A 222 16.04 0.62 -16.44
CA ALA A 222 15.31 -0.60 -16.74
C ALA A 222 15.28 -1.51 -15.48
N PRO A 223 14.18 -2.26 -15.27
CA PRO A 223 14.12 -3.34 -14.30
C PRO A 223 15.28 -4.33 -14.46
N VAL A 224 15.95 -4.65 -13.35
CA VAL A 224 17.07 -5.60 -13.29
C VAL A 224 16.63 -6.95 -12.73
N ALA A 225 15.65 -6.93 -11.82
CA ALA A 225 15.09 -8.12 -11.21
C ALA A 225 13.62 -7.87 -10.86
N THR A 226 12.83 -8.93 -10.85
CA THR A 226 11.44 -8.90 -10.38
C THR A 226 11.20 -10.06 -9.44
N PHE A 227 10.76 -9.77 -8.22
CA PHE A 227 10.33 -10.76 -7.25
C PHE A 227 8.80 -10.78 -7.23
N THR A 228 8.27 -12.00 -7.22
CA THR A 228 6.84 -12.28 -7.23
C THR A 228 6.59 -13.49 -6.33
N GLN A 229 5.33 -13.85 -6.14
CA GLN A 229 5.00 -15.06 -5.38
C GLN A 229 5.55 -16.33 -6.07
N GLU A 230 5.61 -16.34 -7.40
CA GLU A 230 6.00 -17.48 -8.22
C GLU A 230 7.48 -17.83 -8.11
N ASN A 231 8.34 -16.85 -7.80
CA ASN A 231 9.78 -17.03 -7.66
C ASN A 231 10.29 -16.85 -6.22
N GLN A 232 9.38 -16.83 -5.25
CA GLN A 232 9.73 -16.80 -3.83
C GLN A 232 10.69 -17.94 -3.46
N GLY A 233 11.67 -17.64 -2.59
CA GLY A 233 12.68 -18.60 -2.16
C GLY A 233 13.72 -18.94 -3.24
N THR A 234 13.60 -18.39 -4.45
CA THR A 234 14.57 -18.56 -5.52
C THR A 234 15.61 -17.45 -5.46
N CYS A 235 16.89 -17.83 -5.60
CA CYS A 235 17.98 -16.87 -5.73
C CYS A 235 17.95 -16.20 -7.10
N LEU A 236 17.71 -14.89 -7.13
CA LEU A 236 17.87 -14.06 -8.31
C LEU A 236 19.23 -13.37 -8.27
N THR A 237 19.97 -13.40 -9.38
CA THR A 237 21.28 -12.75 -9.51
C THR A 237 21.17 -11.53 -10.41
N PHE A 238 21.90 -10.46 -10.09
CA PHE A 238 21.76 -9.16 -10.75
C PHE A 238 23.04 -8.84 -11.51
N SER A 239 23.01 -8.93 -12.84
CA SER A 239 24.20 -8.69 -13.68
C SER A 239 24.76 -7.27 -13.55
N THR A 240 23.88 -6.28 -13.37
CA THR A 240 24.24 -4.85 -13.22
C THR A 240 24.19 -4.40 -11.76
N GLY A 241 23.74 -5.29 -10.86
CA GLY A 241 23.46 -4.98 -9.48
C GLY A 241 22.16 -4.18 -9.28
N VAL A 242 21.65 -4.19 -8.05
CA VAL A 242 20.42 -3.48 -7.66
C VAL A 242 20.74 -2.49 -6.54
N LYS A 243 20.22 -1.27 -6.65
CA LYS A 243 20.34 -0.20 -5.65
C LYS A 243 18.99 0.21 -5.07
N GLY A 244 17.98 0.32 -5.93
CA GLY A 244 16.62 0.72 -5.56
C GLY A 244 15.58 -0.37 -5.81
N PHE A 245 14.45 -0.28 -5.12
CA PHE A 245 13.32 -1.21 -5.26
C PHE A 245 11.99 -0.45 -5.38
N SER A 246 11.10 -0.88 -6.26
CA SER A 246 9.68 -0.50 -6.21
C SER A 246 8.85 -1.69 -5.74
N MET A 247 7.72 -1.41 -5.11
CA MET A 247 6.88 -2.40 -4.46
C MET A 247 5.41 -2.10 -4.75
N THR A 248 4.75 -3.04 -5.42
CA THR A 248 3.39 -2.89 -5.90
C THR A 248 2.56 -4.09 -5.43
N PRO A 249 1.40 -3.87 -4.79
CA PRO A 249 0.47 -4.96 -4.51
C PRO A 249 -0.06 -5.54 -5.82
N LEU A 250 -0.09 -6.86 -5.94
CA LEU A 250 -0.68 -7.55 -7.08
C LEU A 250 -2.16 -7.82 -6.91
N TRP A 251 -2.70 -7.73 -5.69
CA TRP A 251 -4.14 -7.88 -5.40
C TRP A 251 -4.91 -6.56 -5.60
N ASN A 252 -6.24 -6.57 -5.43
CA ASN A 252 -7.08 -5.37 -5.52
C ASN A 252 -6.77 -4.40 -4.36
N ALA A 253 -5.91 -3.42 -4.60
CA ALA A 253 -5.36 -2.53 -3.59
C ALA A 253 -5.35 -1.05 -4.01
N ASP A 254 -5.55 -0.14 -3.05
CA ASP A 254 -5.51 1.32 -3.20
C ASP A 254 -4.67 2.03 -2.12
#